data_AF-A0A3S1CTJ2-F1
#
_entry.id   AF-A0A3S1CTJ2-F1
#
_cell.length_a   1.000
_cell.length_b   1.000
_cell.length_c   1.000
_cell.angle_alpha   90.00
_cell.angle_beta   90.00
_cell.angle_gamma   90.00
#
_symmetry.space_group_name_H-M   'P 1'
#
loop_
_entity.id
_entity.type
_entity.pdbx_description
1 polymer ?
#
loop_
_entity_poly.entity_id
_entity_poly.type
_entity_poly.pdbx_seq_one_letter_code
_entity_poly.pdbx_strand_id
1 'polypeptide(L)'
;MKKLIFVGALLCASVAGICQPFWNCTNPGQLLPDGWDCRVYYECDQALNPVKHYCSAGLYWNCVEQTCDVREKVNSACPCTMVRF
;
A
#
# COMPACT_ATOMS: atom_id res chain seq x y z
N MET A 1 -11.00 -48.08 -19.50
CA MET A 1 -9.66 -47.49 -19.78
C MET A 1 -9.86 -46.21 -20.57
N LYS A 2 -9.21 -45.10 -20.15
CA LYS A 2 -9.08 -43.78 -20.84
C LYS A 2 -10.39 -42.96 -21.00
N LYS A 3 -10.52 -41.67 -20.64
CA LYS A 3 -9.68 -40.65 -20.00
C LYS A 3 -10.60 -39.65 -19.27
N LEU A 4 -10.11 -39.05 -18.19
CA LEU A 4 -10.67 -37.84 -17.58
C LEU A 4 -10.73 -36.71 -18.62
N ILE A 5 -11.82 -35.93 -18.62
CA ILE A 5 -11.82 -34.55 -19.13
C ILE A 5 -12.33 -33.65 -18.01
N PHE A 6 -11.42 -32.81 -17.52
CA PHE A 6 -11.66 -31.73 -16.58
C PHE A 6 -12.59 -30.70 -17.21
N VAL A 7 -13.84 -30.63 -16.77
CA VAL A 7 -14.63 -29.40 -16.94
C VAL A 7 -14.27 -28.54 -15.74
N GLY A 8 -13.23 -27.73 -15.92
CA GLY A 8 -12.76 -26.78 -14.93
C GLY A 8 -13.92 -25.86 -14.52
N ALA A 9 -14.15 -25.78 -13.21
CA ALA A 9 -15.10 -24.86 -12.62
C ALA A 9 -14.68 -23.42 -12.99
N LEU A 10 -15.42 -22.87 -13.94
CA LEU A 10 -15.27 -21.53 -14.48
C LEU A 10 -16.13 -20.59 -13.62
N LEU A 11 -15.72 -20.32 -12.37
CA LEU A 11 -16.46 -19.42 -11.47
C LEU A 11 -15.52 -18.76 -10.46
N CYS A 12 -14.92 -17.64 -10.82
CA CYS A 12 -15.21 -16.34 -10.19
C CYS A 12 -14.27 -15.25 -10.71
N ALA A 13 -14.90 -14.19 -11.25
CA ALA A 13 -14.44 -12.82 -11.29
C ALA A 13 -13.06 -12.55 -11.94
N SER A 14 -13.12 -12.30 -13.24
CA SER A 14 -12.36 -11.25 -13.90
C SER A 14 -12.54 -9.90 -13.18
N VAL A 15 -11.77 -9.64 -12.13
CA VAL A 15 -11.53 -8.26 -11.68
C VAL A 15 -10.11 -7.90 -12.09
N ALA A 16 -10.01 -7.15 -13.18
CA ALA A 16 -8.89 -6.26 -13.44
C ALA A 16 -8.86 -5.16 -12.34
N GLY A 17 -8.62 -5.53 -11.08
CA GLY A 17 -8.97 -4.67 -9.95
C GLY A 17 -8.35 -5.00 -8.59
N ILE A 18 -7.25 -5.75 -8.51
CA ILE A 18 -6.47 -5.81 -7.27
C ILE A 18 -4.98 -5.70 -7.61
N CYS A 19 -4.55 -4.52 -8.05
CA CYS A 19 -3.13 -4.15 -8.10
C CYS A 19 -2.85 -2.99 -7.13
N GLN A 20 -3.66 -2.85 -6.08
CA GLN A 20 -3.37 -1.93 -4.99
C GLN A 20 -2.97 -2.78 -3.79
N PRO A 21 -1.85 -2.48 -3.11
CA PRO A 21 -1.60 -3.07 -1.80
C PRO A 21 -2.78 -2.68 -0.92
N PHE A 22 -3.58 -3.67 -0.52
CA PHE A 22 -4.68 -3.45 0.39
C PHE A 22 -4.06 -3.07 1.74
N TRP A 23 -4.06 -1.77 2.08
CA TRP A 23 -3.63 -1.27 3.38
C TRP A 23 -4.60 -1.73 4.44
N ASN A 24 -4.34 -2.91 5.01
CA ASN A 24 -5.19 -3.46 6.04
C ASN A 24 -4.76 -2.88 7.39
N CYS A 25 -5.57 -1.95 7.90
CA CYS A 25 -5.43 -1.47 9.26
C CYS A 25 -5.67 -2.61 10.25
N THR A 26 -4.68 -2.90 11.10
CA THR A 26 -4.78 -3.90 12.16
C THR A 26 -4.98 -3.24 13.52
N ASN A 27 -4.49 -2.01 13.70
CA ASN A 27 -4.61 -1.24 14.94
C ASN A 27 -4.92 0.25 14.67
N PRO A 28 -5.69 0.93 15.52
CA PRO A 28 -5.80 2.39 15.49
C PRO A 28 -4.44 3.07 15.71
N GLY A 29 -4.19 4.17 15.02
CA GLY A 29 -2.92 4.90 15.02
C GLY A 29 -1.79 4.20 14.24
N GLN A 30 -2.03 3.04 13.63
CA GLN A 30 -1.04 2.40 12.77
C GLN A 30 -0.75 3.28 11.55
N LEU A 31 0.54 3.48 11.29
CA LEU A 31 1.02 4.27 10.16
C LEU A 31 1.48 3.34 9.04
N LEU A 32 0.99 3.61 7.82
CA LEU A 32 1.19 2.77 6.64
C LEU A 32 1.75 3.60 5.47
N PRO A 33 2.78 3.11 4.76
CA PRO A 33 3.35 3.81 3.61
C PRO A 33 2.45 3.66 2.38
N ASP A 34 2.29 4.71 1.57
CA ASP A 34 1.76 4.53 0.22
C ASP A 34 2.80 3.82 -0.67
N GLY A 35 2.37 2.88 -1.50
CA GLY A 35 3.22 2.04 -2.36
C GLY A 35 3.51 2.69 -3.71
N TRP A 36 2.79 3.78 -4.01
CA TRP A 36 2.93 4.56 -5.22
C TRP A 36 3.51 5.93 -4.89
N ASP A 37 2.76 6.85 -4.28
CA ASP A 37 3.24 8.21 -4.02
C ASP A 37 4.05 8.27 -2.71
N CYS A 38 5.37 8.39 -2.83
CA CYS A 38 6.29 8.44 -1.67
C CYS A 38 6.05 9.63 -0.72
N ARG A 39 5.18 10.57 -1.06
CA ARG A 39 4.82 11.72 -0.20
C ARG A 39 3.54 11.46 0.60
N VAL A 40 2.94 10.29 0.43
CA VAL A 40 1.69 9.89 1.07
C VAL A 40 1.97 8.80 2.11
N TYR A 41 1.27 8.91 3.22
CA TYR A 41 1.12 7.85 4.20
C TYR A 41 -0.33 7.80 4.67
N TYR A 42 -0.69 6.71 5.34
CA TYR A 42 -2.00 6.54 5.94
C TYR A 42 -1.87 6.37 7.44
N GLU A 43 -2.79 6.96 8.20
CA GLU A 43 -2.99 6.70 9.62
C GLU A 43 -4.33 5.97 9.79
N CYS A 44 -4.32 4.85 10.49
CA CYS A 44 -5.53 4.09 10.75
C CYS A 44 -6.37 4.76 11.83
N ASP A 45 -7.62 5.10 11.54
CA ASP A 45 -8.54 5.66 12.52
C ASP A 45 -9.06 4.60 13.52
N GLN A 46 -9.92 5.05 14.45
CA GLN A 46 -10.53 4.17 15.45
C GLN A 46 -11.46 3.10 14.85
N ALA A 47 -11.96 3.32 13.64
CA ALA A 47 -12.80 2.39 12.89
C ALA A 47 -11.99 1.52 11.90
N LEU A 48 -10.65 1.53 12.01
CA LEU A 48 -9.71 0.81 11.14
C LEU A 48 -9.81 1.21 9.67
N ASN A 49 -10.19 2.47 9.38
CA ASN A 49 -10.08 3.02 8.04
C ASN A 49 -8.72 3.69 7.86
N PRO A 50 -8.03 3.47 6.74
CA PRO A 50 -6.80 4.19 6.43
C PRO A 50 -7.15 5.64 6.02
N VAL A 51 -6.77 6.60 6.85
CA VAL A 51 -6.92 8.03 6.57
C VAL A 51 -5.67 8.52 5.86
N LYS A 52 -5.85 9.13 4.69
CA LYS A 52 -4.73 9.59 3.85
C LYS A 52 -4.13 10.89 4.36
N HIS A 53 -2.81 10.94 4.45
CA HIS A 53 -2.04 12.13 4.79
C HIS A 53 -0.98 12.40 3.72
N TYR A 54 -0.60 13.67 3.63
CA TYR A 54 0.48 14.13 2.77
C TYR A 54 1.58 14.71 3.64
N CYS A 55 2.82 14.33 3.34
CA CYS A 55 3.98 15.05 3.83
C CYS A 55 3.99 16.48 3.27
N SER A 56 4.58 17.41 4.03
CA SER A 56 4.84 18.76 3.56
C SER A 56 5.66 18.77 2.27
N ALA A 57 5.55 19.85 1.49
CA ALA A 57 6.24 19.96 0.20
C ALA A 57 7.75 19.69 0.35
N GLY A 58 8.27 18.80 -0.51
CA GLY A 58 9.68 18.39 -0.50
C GLY A 58 10.05 17.26 0.48
N LEU A 59 9.10 16.81 1.31
CA LEU A 59 9.29 15.69 2.24
C LEU A 59 8.61 14.42 1.74
N TYR A 60 9.12 13.28 2.20
CA TYR A 60 8.71 11.94 1.81
C TYR A 60 8.52 11.08 3.05
N TRP A 61 7.62 10.10 2.97
CA TRP A 61 7.33 9.23 4.09
C TRP A 61 8.51 8.26 4.37
N ASN A 62 9.08 8.38 5.56
CA ASN A 62 10.04 7.42 6.10
C ASN A 62 9.29 6.39 6.95
N CYS A 63 9.08 5.20 6.39
CA CYS A 63 8.37 4.10 7.03
C CYS A 63 9.11 3.47 8.22
N VAL A 64 10.43 3.69 8.36
CA VAL A 64 11.24 3.17 9.47
C VAL A 64 11.12 4.08 10.68
N GLU A 65 11.28 5.38 10.48
CA GLU A 65 11.15 6.40 11.52
C GLU A 65 9.69 6.83 11.75
N GLN A 66 8.76 6.32 10.93
CA GLN A 66 7.33 6.65 10.94
C GLN A 66 7.07 8.16 10.92
N THR A 67 7.79 8.89 10.07
CA THR A 67 7.68 10.34 9.93
C THR A 67 7.99 10.82 8.52
N CYS A 68 7.65 12.07 8.20
CA CYS A 68 8.05 12.71 6.95
C CYS A 68 9.47 13.27 7.07
N ASP A 69 10.35 12.91 6.15
CA ASP A 69 11.75 13.34 6.14
C ASP A 69 12.22 13.71 4.72
N VAL A 70 13.41 14.28 4.62
CA VAL A 70 14.08 14.57 3.35
C VAL A 70 14.43 13.27 2.63
N ARG A 71 14.47 13.32 1.29
CA ARG A 71 14.65 12.14 0.44
C ARG A 71 15.91 11.33 0.79
N GLU A 72 16.99 12.01 1.15
CA GLU A 72 18.29 11.39 1.45
C GLU A 72 18.25 10.50 2.70
N LYS A 73 17.24 10.69 3.57
CA LYS A 73 17.05 9.91 4.79
C LYS A 73 15.95 8.86 4.69
N VAL A 74 15.12 8.90 3.64
CA VAL A 74 14.08 7.88 3.43
C VAL A 74 14.74 6.55 3.11
N ASN A 75 14.40 5.55 3.91
CA ASN A 75 14.97 4.22 3.79
C ASN A 75 14.50 3.52 2.50
N SER A 76 15.40 2.85 1.79
CA SER A 76 15.10 2.08 0.57
C SER A 76 14.21 0.86 0.80
N ALA A 77 14.04 0.42 2.06
CA ALA A 77 13.08 -0.59 2.44
C ALA A 77 11.62 -0.11 2.37
N CYS A 78 11.37 1.20 2.24
CA CYS A 78 10.01 1.72 2.12
C CYS A 78 9.42 1.42 0.73
N PRO A 79 8.21 0.84 0.65
CA PRO A 79 7.68 0.19 -0.56
C PRO A 79 7.18 1.15 -1.66
N CYS A 80 7.51 2.44 -1.59
CA CYS A 80 6.96 3.44 -2.52
C CYS A 80 7.77 3.51 -3.81
N THR A 81 7.08 3.60 -4.96
CA THR A 81 7.70 3.46 -6.29
C THR A 81 7.70 4.75 -7.12
N MET A 82 6.97 5.79 -6.70
CA MET A 82 6.88 7.09 -7.38
C MET A 82 7.30 8.23 -6.45
N VAL A 83 8.53 8.69 -6.66
CA VAL A 83 9.01 9.99 -6.21
C VAL A 83 8.73 11.01 -7.32
N ARG A 84 7.56 11.66 -7.33
CA ARG A 84 7.25 12.64 -8.38
C ARG A 84 8.36 13.70 -8.47
N PHE A 85 8.96 13.81 -9.65
CA PHE A 85 9.92 14.85 -10.04
C PHE A 85 9.19 16.03 -10.68
#